data_AF-A0A9W8L8T2-F1
#
_entry.id   AF-A0A9W8L8T2-F1
#
_cell.length_a   1.000
_cell.length_b   1.000
_cell.length_c   1.000
_cell.angle_alpha   90.00
_cell.angle_beta   90.00
_cell.angle_gamma   90.00
#
_symmetry.space_group_name_H-M   'P 1'
#
loop_
_entity.id
_entity.type
_entity.pdbx_description
1 polymer ?
#
loop_
_entity_poly.entity_id
_entity_poly.type
_entity_poly.pdbx_seq_one_letter_code
_entity_poly.pdbx_strand_id
1 'polypeptide(L)'
;MEIRLDSFSAPSFDVKAWVNDQLAELDGASAFDDESGVAGRQSADALAQRLTTQLHFLATNAQQGNDRIKARFRHQATQLTRDISALTKLVQETQESISEFSATVDARAQSARAVQRIVDIDVVRTQLERTVVALDNMRSYSNLPQKVGALVASGDLSQAWDLVDGVERVGSSKEGVAAVNIDTIQGFREQLTLATTQRLSEAAAGHNAEQMVEAARLLAAHGLGNTIRTTYLKQRLEIGTGVVQSAIAEHVNTSGGDIHAVLSVITDLLAQERAFIEAASMQSPESLLEAVFEGLLELVAPTMQRVVRDSQRHQQATAATDGELDTAPTIDIYRLVTAFYSDVLDVLDSCSLSVGDNTAERSALLARPIPKSL
;
A
#
# COMPACT_ATOMS: atom_id res chain seq x y z
N MET A 1 -25.43 38.80 108.30
CA MET A 1 -24.27 38.28 107.56
C MET A 1 -24.79 37.43 106.40
N GLU A 2 -24.76 37.97 105.20
CA GLU A 2 -25.28 37.31 103.99
C GLU A 2 -24.09 36.76 103.20
N ILE A 3 -23.94 35.43 103.18
CA ILE A 3 -22.80 34.78 102.54
C ILE A 3 -23.11 34.62 101.05
N ARG A 4 -22.35 35.30 100.19
CA ARG A 4 -22.44 35.15 98.72
C ARG A 4 -21.65 33.91 98.28
N LEU A 5 -22.37 32.86 97.89
CA LEU A 5 -21.86 31.55 97.46
C LEU A 5 -20.87 31.60 96.28
N ASP A 6 -20.87 32.69 95.48
CA ASP A 6 -20.00 32.85 94.31
C ASP A 6 -18.50 32.95 94.66
N SER A 7 -18.17 33.26 95.92
CA SER A 7 -16.79 33.39 96.39
C SER A 7 -16.07 32.05 96.64
N PHE A 8 -16.80 30.94 96.73
CA PHE A 8 -16.24 29.60 97.00
C PHE A 8 -15.78 28.84 95.75
N SER A 9 -16.07 29.33 94.54
CA SER A 9 -15.67 28.68 93.28
C SER A 9 -14.36 29.19 92.68
N ALA A 10 -13.69 30.15 93.33
CA ALA A 10 -12.42 30.69 92.85
C ALA A 10 -11.26 29.70 93.09
N PRO A 11 -10.34 29.51 92.13
CA PRO A 11 -9.19 28.60 92.29
C PRO A 11 -8.19 29.04 93.37
N SER A 12 -8.32 30.27 93.88
CA SER A 12 -7.50 30.84 94.97
C SER A 12 -8.23 30.87 96.32
N PHE A 13 -9.39 30.22 96.46
CA PHE A 13 -10.14 30.23 97.71
C PHE A 13 -9.45 29.36 98.77
N ASP A 14 -8.75 30.02 99.71
CA ASP A 14 -8.13 29.35 100.85
C ASP A 14 -9.14 29.22 102.00
N VAL A 15 -9.71 28.03 102.13
CA VAL A 15 -10.64 27.67 103.20
C VAL A 15 -10.04 27.96 104.58
N LYS A 16 -8.73 27.78 104.74
CA LYS A 16 -8.05 28.01 106.02
C LYS A 16 -7.97 29.50 106.34
N ALA A 17 -7.69 30.34 105.35
CA ALA A 17 -7.71 31.80 105.50
C ALA A 17 -9.12 32.30 105.80
N TRP A 18 -10.13 31.82 105.08
CA TRP A 18 -11.53 32.21 105.31
C TRP A 18 -12.05 31.79 106.69
N VAL A 19 -11.75 30.56 107.15
CA VAL A 19 -12.12 30.10 108.49
C VAL A 19 -11.40 30.92 109.57
N ASN A 20 -10.13 31.27 109.36
CA ASN A 20 -9.38 32.12 110.29
C ASN A 20 -9.96 33.55 110.36
N ASP A 21 -10.40 34.13 109.24
CA ASP A 21 -11.06 35.45 109.23
C ASP A 21 -12.38 35.43 110.01
N GLN A 22 -13.16 34.35 109.86
CA GLN A 22 -14.41 34.17 110.62
C GLN A 22 -14.18 33.98 112.13
N LEU A 23 -13.09 33.31 112.50
CA LEU A 23 -12.66 33.19 113.90
C LEU A 23 -12.08 34.51 114.45
N ALA A 24 -11.42 35.32 113.61
CA ALA A 24 -10.91 36.63 114.01
C ALA A 24 -12.03 37.67 114.23
N GLU A 25 -13.10 37.64 113.43
CA GLU A 25 -14.32 38.45 113.68
C GLU A 25 -14.99 38.08 115.02
N LEU A 26 -14.82 36.84 115.51
CA LEU A 26 -15.36 36.35 116.78
C LEU A 26 -14.56 36.85 117.99
N ASP A 27 -13.22 36.87 117.93
CA ASP A 27 -12.36 37.43 118.99
C ASP A 27 -12.55 38.96 119.15
N GLY A 28 -12.99 39.65 118.09
CA GLY A 28 -13.32 41.08 118.14
C GLY A 28 -14.67 41.41 118.79
N ALA A 29 -15.58 40.45 118.93
CA ALA A 29 -16.93 40.66 119.46
C ALA A 29 -17.08 40.41 120.97
N SER A 30 -16.06 39.84 121.64
CA SER A 30 -16.09 39.54 123.08
C SER A 30 -15.54 40.67 123.99
N ALA A 31 -15.44 41.90 123.47
CA ALA A 31 -14.94 43.07 124.20
C ALA A 31 -16.06 43.98 124.74
N PHE A 32 -17.23 43.41 125.09
CA PHE A 32 -18.27 44.11 125.84
C PHE A 32 -18.60 43.39 127.14
N ASP A 33 -18.79 44.21 128.16
CA ASP A 33 -18.77 43.97 129.60
C ASP A 33 -19.57 42.79 130.17
N ASP A 34 -19.10 42.44 131.37
CA ASP A 34 -19.64 41.60 132.44
C ASP A 34 -21.17 41.51 132.56
N GLU A 35 -21.63 40.36 133.06
CA GLU A 35 -23.03 39.99 133.40
C GLU A 35 -23.96 39.51 132.26
N SER A 36 -23.74 38.29 131.74
CA SER A 36 -24.81 37.28 131.44
C SER A 36 -24.27 36.02 130.73
N GLY A 37 -23.59 35.15 131.48
CA GLY A 37 -22.89 33.94 130.99
C GLY A 37 -23.74 32.79 130.43
N VAL A 38 -24.99 33.00 130.00
CA VAL A 38 -25.86 31.96 129.45
C VAL A 38 -26.20 32.19 127.96
N ALA A 39 -26.17 33.44 127.46
CA ALA A 39 -26.47 33.75 126.06
C ALA A 39 -25.29 33.48 125.10
N GLY A 40 -24.05 33.65 125.54
CA GLY A 40 -22.85 33.44 124.71
C GLY A 40 -22.54 31.97 124.36
N ARG A 41 -22.96 31.01 125.20
CA ARG A 41 -22.78 29.57 124.92
C ARG A 41 -23.75 29.04 123.87
N GLN A 42 -24.98 29.55 123.84
CA GLN A 42 -25.98 29.14 122.84
C GLN A 42 -25.65 29.70 121.45
N SER A 43 -25.04 30.89 121.35
CA SER A 43 -24.60 31.44 120.05
C SER A 43 -23.35 30.73 119.51
N ALA A 44 -22.42 30.32 120.38
CA ALA A 44 -21.23 29.55 120.00
C ALA A 44 -21.59 28.14 119.50
N ASP A 45 -22.50 27.42 120.15
CA ASP A 45 -22.96 26.10 119.70
C ASP A 45 -23.74 26.17 118.38
N ALA A 46 -24.58 27.21 118.19
CA ALA A 46 -25.30 27.43 116.94
C ALA A 46 -24.35 27.76 115.77
N LEU A 47 -23.28 28.52 116.04
CA LEU A 47 -22.23 28.81 115.05
C LEU A 47 -21.37 27.59 114.74
N ALA A 48 -20.99 26.80 115.74
CA ALA A 48 -20.24 25.56 115.55
C ALA A 48 -21.05 24.54 114.73
N GLN A 49 -22.35 24.41 114.98
CA GLN A 49 -23.23 23.60 114.15
C GLN A 49 -23.30 24.12 112.71
N ARG A 50 -23.38 25.43 112.51
CA ARG A 50 -23.45 26.06 111.19
C ARG A 50 -22.15 25.92 110.40
N LEU A 51 -21.00 26.10 111.03
CA LEU A 51 -19.68 25.83 110.45
C LEU A 51 -19.52 24.35 110.10
N THR A 52 -19.97 23.45 110.98
CA THR A 52 -19.93 22.01 110.71
C THR A 52 -20.81 21.64 109.52
N THR A 53 -22.02 22.21 109.41
CA THR A 53 -22.88 21.98 108.23
C THR A 53 -22.25 22.55 106.97
N GLN A 54 -21.67 23.75 107.02
CA GLN A 54 -21.01 24.37 105.87
C GLN A 54 -19.78 23.58 105.41
N LEU A 55 -18.94 23.13 106.34
CA LEU A 55 -17.81 22.26 106.03
C LEU A 55 -18.27 20.90 105.48
N HIS A 56 -19.37 20.36 105.98
CA HIS A 56 -19.96 19.14 105.45
C HIS A 56 -20.49 19.34 104.02
N PHE A 57 -21.16 20.46 103.72
CA PHE A 57 -21.58 20.81 102.36
C PHE A 57 -20.39 21.00 101.41
N LEU A 58 -19.32 21.66 101.85
CA LEU A 58 -18.11 21.84 101.05
C LEU A 58 -17.39 20.52 100.80
N ALA A 59 -17.23 19.67 101.82
CA ALA A 59 -16.66 18.34 101.67
C ALA A 59 -17.48 17.47 100.71
N THR A 60 -18.81 17.52 100.83
CA THR A 60 -19.73 16.76 99.96
C THR A 60 -19.68 17.28 98.53
N ASN A 61 -19.67 18.60 98.31
CA ASN A 61 -19.55 19.19 96.98
C ASN A 61 -18.18 18.92 96.33
N ALA A 62 -17.10 18.98 97.11
CA ALA A 62 -15.75 18.63 96.63
C ALA A 62 -15.67 17.15 96.26
N GLN A 63 -16.27 16.26 97.06
CA GLN A 63 -16.34 14.83 96.77
C GLN A 63 -17.19 14.54 95.53
N GLN A 64 -18.38 15.14 95.41
CA GLN A 64 -19.22 15.03 94.21
C GLN A 64 -18.53 15.59 92.96
N GLY A 65 -17.79 16.69 93.08
CA GLY A 65 -16.97 17.26 92.01
C GLY A 65 -15.87 16.29 91.56
N ASN A 66 -15.13 15.73 92.51
CA ASN A 66 -14.10 14.73 92.25
C ASN A 66 -14.68 13.45 91.59
N ASP A 67 -15.84 12.98 92.06
CA ASP A 67 -16.50 11.82 91.49
C ASP A 67 -17.02 12.07 90.07
N ARG A 68 -17.55 13.27 89.79
CA ARG A 68 -17.94 13.68 88.42
C ARG A 68 -16.73 13.76 87.50
N ILE A 69 -15.61 14.31 87.97
CA ILE A 69 -14.36 14.40 87.21
C ILE A 69 -13.83 13.00 86.93
N LYS A 70 -13.76 12.11 87.94
CA LYS A 70 -13.35 10.71 87.77
C LYS A 70 -14.27 9.95 86.82
N ALA A 71 -15.59 10.16 86.88
CA ALA A 71 -16.54 9.53 85.98
C ALA A 71 -16.33 9.97 84.52
N ARG A 72 -16.12 11.28 84.29
CA ARG A 72 -15.77 11.82 82.97
C ARG A 72 -14.45 11.25 82.45
N PHE A 73 -13.41 11.21 83.29
CA PHE A 73 -12.13 10.62 82.91
C PHE A 73 -12.23 9.13 82.60
N ARG A 74 -13.00 8.34 83.37
CA ARG A 74 -13.22 6.91 83.08
C ARG A 74 -13.92 6.72 81.73
N HIS A 75 -14.95 7.51 81.46
CA HIS A 75 -15.68 7.45 80.19
C HIS A 75 -14.79 7.87 79.02
N GLN A 76 -14.11 9.01 79.13
CA GLN A 76 -13.21 9.54 78.10
C GLN A 76 -12.01 8.63 77.87
N ALA A 77 -11.38 8.10 78.91
CA ALA A 77 -10.26 7.17 78.76
C ALA A 77 -10.68 5.88 78.06
N THR A 78 -11.86 5.33 78.39
CA THR A 78 -12.39 4.13 77.72
C THR A 78 -12.71 4.41 76.25
N GLN A 79 -13.32 5.56 75.96
CA GLN A 79 -13.62 5.99 74.61
C GLN A 79 -12.36 6.22 73.79
N LEU A 80 -11.39 6.97 74.30
CA LEU A 80 -10.10 7.20 73.65
C LEU A 80 -9.33 5.91 73.41
N THR A 81 -9.34 4.97 74.36
CA THR A 81 -8.68 3.66 74.17
C THR A 81 -9.34 2.88 73.04
N ARG A 82 -10.67 2.89 72.96
CA ARG A 82 -11.41 2.24 71.86
C ARG A 82 -11.12 2.91 70.52
N ASP A 83 -11.13 4.23 70.47
CA ASP A 83 -10.88 4.99 69.25
C ASP A 83 -9.45 4.81 68.76
N ILE A 84 -8.45 4.84 69.66
CA ILE A 84 -7.04 4.56 69.33
C ILE A 84 -6.89 3.13 68.79
N SER A 85 -7.55 2.14 69.41
CA SER A 85 -7.52 0.76 68.93
C SER A 85 -8.17 0.61 67.55
N ALA A 86 -9.31 1.25 67.32
CA ALA A 86 -10.01 1.24 66.03
C ALA A 86 -9.18 1.93 64.94
N LEU A 87 -8.57 3.08 65.23
CA LEU A 87 -7.68 3.78 64.32
C LEU A 87 -6.42 2.96 64.01
N THR A 88 -5.83 2.32 65.01
CA THR A 88 -4.66 1.46 64.81
C THR A 88 -4.99 0.29 63.88
N LYS A 89 -6.15 -0.35 64.08
CA LYS A 89 -6.63 -1.42 63.21
C LYS A 89 -6.87 -0.93 61.78
N LEU A 90 -7.53 0.22 61.63
CA LEU A 90 -7.80 0.82 60.32
C LEU A 90 -6.50 1.18 59.58
N VAL A 91 -5.52 1.75 60.28
CA VAL A 91 -4.21 2.08 59.71
C VAL A 91 -3.50 0.81 59.25
N GLN A 92 -3.54 -0.26 60.05
CA GLN A 92 -2.94 -1.53 59.68
C GLN A 92 -3.62 -2.15 58.46
N GLU A 93 -4.96 -2.21 58.42
CA GLU A 93 -5.73 -2.69 57.27
C GLU A 93 -5.47 -1.85 56.01
N THR A 94 -5.35 -0.52 56.16
CA THR A 94 -5.02 0.38 55.05
C THR A 94 -3.60 0.16 54.55
N GLN A 95 -2.65 -0.07 55.46
CA GLN A 95 -1.25 -0.34 55.10
C GLN A 95 -1.12 -1.69 54.36
N GLU A 96 -1.84 -2.72 54.81
CA GLU A 96 -1.94 -4.01 54.12
C GLU A 96 -2.54 -3.83 52.71
N SER A 97 -3.66 -3.10 52.60
CA SER A 97 -4.30 -2.80 51.31
C SER A 97 -3.38 -2.02 50.36
N ILE A 98 -2.63 -1.04 50.86
CA ILE A 98 -1.65 -0.27 50.05
C ILE A 98 -0.52 -1.20 49.57
N SER A 99 -0.05 -2.12 50.42
CA SER A 99 0.98 -3.10 50.05
C SER A 99 0.50 -4.03 48.94
N GLU A 100 -0.72 -4.56 49.05
CA GLU A 100 -1.33 -5.41 48.01
C GLU A 100 -1.56 -4.64 46.69
N PHE A 101 -2.02 -3.39 46.79
CA PHE A 101 -2.18 -2.52 45.63
C PHE A 101 -0.84 -2.25 44.94
N SER A 102 0.21 -1.95 45.71
CA SER A 102 1.57 -1.73 45.19
C SER A 102 2.09 -2.97 44.45
N ALA A 103 1.92 -4.17 45.02
CA ALA A 103 2.31 -5.42 44.38
C ALA A 103 1.56 -5.65 43.05
N THR A 104 0.28 -5.29 43.00
CA THR A 104 -0.54 -5.39 41.78
C THR A 104 -0.08 -4.41 40.69
N VAL A 105 0.28 -3.18 41.07
CA VAL A 105 0.82 -2.17 40.15
C VAL A 105 2.18 -2.62 39.59
N ASP A 106 3.07 -3.16 40.43
CA ASP A 106 4.37 -3.67 40.01
C ASP A 106 4.23 -4.85 39.04
N ALA A 107 3.32 -5.79 39.31
CA ALA A 107 3.02 -6.90 38.41
C ALA A 107 2.52 -6.39 37.04
N ARG A 108 1.65 -5.37 37.03
CA ARG A 108 1.14 -4.76 35.78
C ARG A 108 2.24 -4.03 35.01
N ALA A 109 3.15 -3.34 35.70
CA ALA A 109 4.30 -2.69 35.09
C ALA A 109 5.27 -3.71 34.46
N GLN A 110 5.49 -4.85 35.12
CA GLN A 110 6.28 -5.95 34.56
C GLN A 110 5.62 -6.55 33.32
N SER A 111 4.29 -6.76 33.34
CA SER A 111 3.54 -7.24 32.16
C SER A 111 3.63 -6.26 30.99
N ALA A 112 3.55 -4.95 31.23
CA ALA A 112 3.69 -3.94 30.16
C ALA A 112 5.08 -3.98 29.52
N ARG A 113 6.14 -4.15 30.32
CA ARG A 113 7.51 -4.32 29.82
C ARG A 113 7.68 -5.61 29.01
N ALA A 114 7.02 -6.69 29.41
CA ALA A 114 7.05 -7.95 28.66
C ALA A 114 6.38 -7.81 27.29
N VAL A 115 5.22 -7.14 27.22
CA VAL A 115 4.53 -6.84 25.94
C VAL A 115 5.41 -5.96 25.05
N GLN A 116 6.05 -4.92 25.60
CA GLN A 116 6.95 -4.09 24.82
C GLN A 116 8.10 -4.91 24.20
N ARG A 117 8.70 -5.83 24.95
CA ARG A 117 9.75 -6.72 24.42
C ARG A 117 9.24 -7.61 23.29
N ILE A 118 8.01 -8.10 23.36
CA ILE A 118 7.41 -8.91 22.28
C ILE A 118 7.23 -8.06 21.02
N VAL A 119 6.74 -6.83 21.16
CA VAL A 119 6.61 -5.89 20.04
C VAL A 119 7.98 -5.59 19.42
N ASP A 120 8.99 -5.31 20.25
CA ASP A 120 10.35 -5.04 19.77
C ASP A 120 10.93 -6.25 19.02
N ILE A 121 10.69 -7.48 19.50
CA ILE A 121 11.09 -8.72 18.80
C ILE A 121 10.39 -8.85 17.44
N ASP A 122 9.09 -8.54 17.36
CA ASP A 122 8.33 -8.64 16.12
C ASP A 122 8.76 -7.59 15.08
N VAL A 123 9.11 -6.39 15.54
CA VAL A 123 9.71 -5.35 14.70
C VAL A 123 11.06 -5.82 14.15
N VAL A 124 11.93 -6.39 15.01
CA VAL A 124 13.23 -6.93 14.58
C VAL A 124 13.05 -8.11 13.63
N ARG A 125 12.08 -8.99 13.88
CA ARG A 125 11.76 -10.11 12.98
C ARG A 125 11.33 -9.60 11.61
N THR A 126 10.42 -8.63 11.56
CA THR A 126 9.95 -8.03 10.30
C THR A 126 11.11 -7.37 9.54
N GLN A 127 12.01 -6.69 10.25
CA GLN A 127 13.23 -6.13 9.65
C GLN A 127 14.17 -7.23 9.13
N LEU A 128 14.31 -8.34 9.85
CA LEU A 128 15.13 -9.47 9.43
C LEU A 128 14.53 -10.15 8.18
N GLU A 129 13.22 -10.38 8.14
CA GLU A 129 12.54 -10.94 6.97
C GLU A 129 12.74 -10.04 5.74
N ARG A 130 12.63 -8.71 5.91
CA ARG A 130 12.92 -7.75 4.84
C ARG A 130 14.38 -7.80 4.37
N THR A 131 15.34 -7.89 5.29
CA THR A 131 16.77 -7.95 4.92
C THR A 131 17.14 -9.27 4.25
N VAL A 132 16.53 -10.40 4.66
CA VAL A 132 16.72 -11.71 4.01
C VAL A 132 16.16 -11.68 2.59
N VAL A 133 14.96 -11.13 2.37
CA VAL A 133 14.39 -10.97 1.02
C VAL A 133 15.27 -10.06 0.16
N ALA A 134 15.78 -8.95 0.71
CA ALA A 134 16.71 -8.07 0.02
C ALA A 134 18.01 -8.78 -0.38
N LEU A 135 18.58 -9.61 0.50
CA LEU A 135 19.78 -10.40 0.24
C LEU A 135 19.55 -11.49 -0.83
N ASP A 136 18.41 -12.18 -0.78
CA ASP A 136 18.07 -13.20 -1.78
C ASP A 136 17.83 -12.60 -3.17
N ASN A 137 17.20 -11.42 -3.20
CA ASN A 137 17.09 -10.59 -4.39
C ASN A 137 18.48 -10.18 -4.92
N MET A 138 19.36 -9.61 -4.10
CA MET A 138 20.73 -9.26 -4.52
C MET A 138 21.50 -10.46 -5.06
N ARG A 139 21.37 -11.63 -4.43
CA ARG A 139 22.01 -12.86 -4.90
C ARG A 139 21.45 -13.31 -6.25
N SER A 140 20.14 -13.29 -6.41
CA SER A 140 19.46 -13.66 -7.66
C SER A 140 19.82 -12.75 -8.83
N TYR A 141 20.05 -11.46 -8.56
CA TYR A 141 20.40 -10.44 -9.55
C TYR A 141 21.90 -10.27 -9.81
N SER A 142 22.78 -10.73 -8.91
CA SER A 142 24.24 -10.66 -9.13
C SER A 142 24.70 -11.42 -10.38
N ASN A 143 23.97 -12.47 -10.78
CA ASN A 143 24.24 -13.27 -11.99
C ASN A 143 23.31 -12.93 -13.16
N LEU A 144 22.57 -11.82 -13.09
CA LEU A 144 21.62 -11.42 -14.13
C LEU A 144 22.26 -11.31 -15.52
N PRO A 145 23.42 -10.66 -15.71
CA PRO A 145 24.03 -10.55 -17.03
C PRO A 145 24.35 -11.90 -17.66
N GLN A 146 24.83 -12.86 -16.85
CA GLN A 146 25.17 -14.20 -17.32
C GLN A 146 23.91 -15.00 -17.66
N LYS A 147 22.83 -14.88 -16.87
CA LYS A 147 21.56 -15.55 -17.13
C LYS A 147 20.87 -15.01 -18.38
N VAL A 148 20.78 -13.69 -18.52
CA VAL A 148 20.22 -13.06 -19.74
C VAL A 148 21.06 -13.47 -20.95
N GLY A 149 22.39 -13.37 -20.86
CA GLY A 149 23.28 -13.78 -21.95
C GLY A 149 23.13 -15.26 -22.34
N ALA A 150 22.97 -16.16 -21.35
CA ALA A 150 22.75 -17.57 -21.60
C ALA A 150 21.40 -17.85 -22.27
N LEU A 151 20.32 -17.19 -21.83
CA LEU A 151 19.00 -17.33 -22.44
C LEU A 151 18.93 -16.74 -23.85
N VAL A 152 19.63 -15.63 -24.10
CA VAL A 152 19.78 -15.06 -25.45
C VAL A 152 20.57 -16.03 -26.33
N ALA A 153 21.63 -16.66 -25.82
CA ALA A 153 22.42 -17.64 -26.56
C ALA A 153 21.67 -18.95 -26.82
N SER A 154 20.77 -19.38 -25.91
CA SER A 154 19.91 -20.55 -26.13
C SER A 154 18.74 -20.28 -27.06
N GLY A 155 18.40 -19.00 -27.28
CA GLY A 155 17.25 -18.58 -28.08
C GLY A 155 15.94 -18.49 -27.28
N ASP A 156 15.97 -18.67 -25.95
CA ASP A 156 14.81 -18.56 -25.06
C ASP A 156 14.50 -17.10 -24.69
N LEU A 157 14.20 -16.30 -25.72
CA LEU A 157 13.99 -14.86 -25.58
C LEU A 157 12.81 -14.52 -24.66
N SER A 158 11.75 -15.34 -24.63
CA SER A 158 10.61 -15.14 -23.71
C SER A 158 11.05 -15.17 -22.24
N GLN A 159 11.84 -16.18 -21.85
CA GLN A 159 12.33 -16.29 -20.48
C GLN A 159 13.31 -15.17 -20.15
N ALA A 160 14.10 -14.71 -21.12
CA ALA A 160 15.01 -13.60 -20.95
C ALA A 160 14.25 -12.28 -20.69
N TRP A 161 13.16 -12.05 -21.42
CA TRP A 161 12.25 -10.93 -21.19
C TRP A 161 11.56 -11.00 -19.82
N ASP A 162 11.02 -12.15 -19.45
CA ASP A 162 10.39 -12.35 -18.13
C ASP A 162 11.36 -12.06 -16.98
N LEU A 163 12.62 -12.47 -17.14
CA LEU A 163 13.69 -12.23 -16.16
C LEU A 163 13.97 -10.73 -16.01
N VAL A 164 14.08 -9.99 -17.12
CA VAL A 164 14.34 -8.54 -17.11
C VAL A 164 13.15 -7.77 -16.56
N ASP A 165 11.92 -8.11 -16.97
CA ASP A 165 10.70 -7.50 -16.43
C ASP A 165 10.54 -7.77 -14.93
N GLY A 166 10.88 -8.98 -14.47
CA GLY A 166 10.89 -9.33 -13.05
C GLY A 166 11.85 -8.45 -12.25
N VAL A 167 13.05 -8.21 -12.78
CA VAL A 167 14.05 -7.32 -12.19
C VAL A 167 13.56 -5.88 -12.14
N GLU A 168 12.97 -5.39 -13.23
CA GLU A 168 12.44 -4.03 -13.34
C GLU A 168 11.31 -3.78 -12.32
N ARG A 169 10.40 -4.75 -12.16
CA ARG A 169 9.34 -4.67 -11.14
C ARG A 169 9.90 -4.61 -9.72
N VAL A 170 10.92 -5.40 -9.42
CA VAL A 170 11.55 -5.40 -8.09
C VAL A 170 12.30 -4.10 -7.85
N GLY A 171 13.05 -3.59 -8.84
CA GLY A 171 13.74 -2.30 -8.78
C GLY A 171 12.81 -1.09 -8.66
N SER A 172 11.60 -1.17 -9.21
CA SER A 172 10.59 -0.11 -9.18
C SER A 172 9.75 -0.08 -7.89
N SER A 173 9.77 -1.16 -7.11
CA SER A 173 9.04 -1.21 -5.83
C SER A 173 9.73 -0.32 -4.78
N LYS A 174 8.96 0.37 -3.91
CA LYS A 174 9.52 1.21 -2.82
C LYS A 174 10.36 0.44 -1.80
N GLU A 175 10.30 -0.89 -1.85
CA GLU A 175 11.06 -1.85 -1.04
C GLU A 175 12.26 -2.42 -1.81
N GLY A 176 12.38 -2.06 -3.09
CA GLY A 176 13.39 -2.49 -4.04
C GLY A 176 14.77 -1.97 -3.66
N VAL A 177 15.66 -2.92 -3.44
CA VAL A 177 17.08 -2.70 -3.16
C VAL A 177 17.65 -1.69 -4.16
N ALA A 178 18.24 -0.60 -3.66
CA ALA A 178 18.98 0.41 -4.43
C ALA A 178 20.20 -0.14 -5.22
N ALA A 179 20.36 -1.47 -5.31
CA ALA A 179 21.47 -2.16 -5.92
C ALA A 179 21.23 -2.56 -7.39
N VAL A 180 19.98 -2.52 -7.87
CA VAL A 180 19.72 -2.82 -9.29
C VAL A 180 19.86 -1.53 -10.08
N ASN A 181 20.98 -1.40 -10.78
CA ASN A 181 21.26 -0.24 -11.62
C ASN A 181 20.30 -0.22 -12.82
N ILE A 182 19.42 0.78 -12.86
CA ILE A 182 18.41 0.98 -13.91
C ILE A 182 19.06 1.03 -15.31
N ASP A 183 20.26 1.63 -15.41
CA ASP A 183 21.01 1.70 -16.67
C ASP A 183 21.37 0.30 -17.20
N THR A 184 21.59 -0.66 -16.29
CA THR A 184 21.89 -2.05 -16.66
C THR A 184 20.64 -2.79 -17.15
N ILE A 185 19.47 -2.52 -16.56
CA ILE A 185 18.18 -3.05 -17.04
C ILE A 185 17.89 -2.52 -18.44
N GLN A 186 18.09 -1.22 -18.67
CA GLN A 186 17.88 -0.61 -19.98
C GLN A 186 18.82 -1.24 -21.04
N GLY A 187 20.10 -1.43 -20.71
CA GLY A 187 21.04 -2.13 -21.59
C GLY A 187 20.59 -3.54 -21.96
N PHE A 188 20.01 -4.30 -21.02
CA PHE A 188 19.43 -5.61 -21.34
C PHE A 188 18.19 -5.52 -22.21
N ARG A 189 17.29 -4.55 -21.98
CA ARG A 189 16.12 -4.34 -22.84
C ARG A 189 16.53 -4.02 -24.27
N GLU A 190 17.56 -3.21 -24.46
CA GLU A 190 18.10 -2.89 -25.78
C GLU A 190 18.69 -4.14 -26.46
N GLN A 191 19.47 -4.94 -25.72
CA GLN A 191 20.02 -6.20 -26.23
C GLN A 191 18.92 -7.22 -26.61
N LEU A 192 17.90 -7.37 -25.76
CA LEU A 192 16.76 -8.26 -26.03
C LEU A 192 15.91 -7.77 -27.19
N THR A 193 15.73 -6.45 -27.31
CA THR A 193 15.07 -5.83 -28.47
C THR A 193 15.81 -6.22 -29.74
N LEU A 194 17.13 -6.03 -29.78
CA LEU A 194 17.96 -6.37 -30.94
C LEU A 194 17.91 -7.87 -31.26
N ALA A 195 18.01 -8.74 -30.26
CA ALA A 195 17.95 -10.19 -30.47
C ALA A 195 16.58 -10.64 -31.01
N THR A 196 15.49 -10.05 -30.50
CA THR A 196 14.13 -10.40 -30.92
C THR A 196 13.81 -9.85 -32.32
N THR A 197 14.28 -8.64 -32.65
CA THR A 197 14.14 -8.09 -34.02
C THR A 197 14.99 -8.83 -35.04
N GLN A 198 16.17 -9.31 -34.65
CA GLN A 198 17.00 -10.19 -35.46
C GLN A 198 16.27 -11.51 -35.75
N ARG A 199 15.71 -12.17 -34.71
CA ARG A 199 14.90 -13.40 -34.89
C ARG A 199 13.68 -13.16 -35.78
N LEU A 200 13.01 -12.03 -35.65
CA LEU A 200 11.91 -11.64 -36.55
C LEU A 200 12.39 -11.52 -38.00
N SER A 201 13.55 -10.90 -38.21
CA SER A 201 14.14 -10.71 -39.55
C SER A 201 14.58 -12.04 -40.17
N GLU A 202 15.21 -12.92 -39.39
CA GLU A 202 15.63 -14.25 -39.83
C GLU A 202 14.42 -15.14 -40.16
N ALA A 203 13.37 -15.10 -39.33
CA ALA A 203 12.13 -15.81 -39.58
C ALA A 203 11.42 -15.27 -40.84
N ALA A 204 11.49 -13.97 -41.10
CA ALA A 204 10.97 -13.37 -42.33
C ALA A 204 11.71 -13.84 -43.58
N ALA A 205 13.04 -13.82 -43.54
CA ALA A 205 13.90 -14.31 -44.63
C ALA A 205 13.75 -15.82 -44.86
N GLY A 206 13.55 -16.60 -43.78
CA GLY A 206 13.30 -18.04 -43.83
C GLY A 206 11.84 -18.43 -44.11
N HIS A 207 10.94 -17.45 -44.23
CA HIS A 207 9.49 -17.64 -44.41
C HIS A 207 8.84 -18.53 -43.32
N ASN A 208 9.33 -18.43 -42.08
CA ASN A 208 8.76 -19.13 -40.94
C ASN A 208 7.74 -18.25 -40.22
N ALA A 209 6.49 -18.33 -40.66
CA ALA A 209 5.39 -17.53 -40.14
C ALA A 209 5.19 -17.68 -38.61
N GLU A 210 5.35 -18.89 -38.07
CA GLU A 210 5.18 -19.16 -36.64
C GLU A 210 6.22 -18.40 -35.80
N GLN A 211 7.49 -18.48 -36.19
CA GLN A 211 8.58 -17.78 -35.50
C GLN A 211 8.48 -16.26 -35.65
N MET A 212 8.00 -15.77 -36.80
CA MET A 212 7.75 -14.35 -36.99
C MET A 212 6.63 -13.86 -36.07
N VAL A 213 5.51 -14.60 -35.97
CA VAL A 213 4.38 -14.25 -35.10
C VAL A 213 4.81 -14.28 -33.63
N GLU A 214 5.58 -15.27 -33.22
CA GLU A 214 6.12 -15.37 -31.86
C GLU A 214 7.02 -14.17 -31.53
N ALA A 215 7.98 -13.84 -32.39
CA ALA A 215 8.89 -12.71 -32.18
C ALA A 215 8.14 -11.37 -32.17
N ALA A 216 7.15 -11.19 -33.05
CA ALA A 216 6.30 -10.01 -33.08
C ALA A 216 5.46 -9.88 -31.79
N ARG A 217 4.85 -10.97 -31.31
CA ARG A 217 4.07 -10.96 -30.06
C ARG A 217 4.94 -10.63 -28.86
N LEU A 218 6.16 -11.16 -28.79
CA LEU A 218 7.12 -10.82 -27.74
C LEU A 218 7.43 -9.32 -27.76
N LEU A 219 7.83 -8.76 -28.90
CA LEU A 219 8.08 -7.32 -29.00
C LEU A 219 6.84 -6.47 -28.65
N ALA A 220 5.65 -6.93 -29.01
CA ALA A 220 4.40 -6.20 -28.74
C ALA A 220 4.07 -6.20 -27.25
N ALA A 221 4.26 -7.33 -26.57
CA ALA A 221 4.06 -7.47 -25.12
C ALA A 221 4.92 -6.48 -24.32
N HIS A 222 6.10 -6.10 -24.84
CA HIS A 222 7.00 -5.14 -24.21
C HIS A 222 6.91 -3.71 -24.77
N GLY A 223 5.85 -3.39 -25.52
CA GLY A 223 5.57 -2.03 -25.99
C GLY A 223 6.43 -1.57 -27.18
N LEU A 224 7.11 -2.49 -27.88
CA LEU A 224 8.03 -2.19 -28.98
C LEU A 224 7.33 -2.20 -30.35
N GLY A 225 6.04 -1.83 -30.39
CA GLY A 225 5.20 -1.85 -31.60
C GLY A 225 5.79 -1.08 -32.79
N ASN A 226 6.45 0.05 -32.52
CA ASN A 226 7.12 0.83 -33.56
C ASN A 226 8.31 0.08 -34.18
N THR A 227 9.10 -0.63 -33.38
CA THR A 227 10.26 -1.40 -33.84
C THR A 227 9.82 -2.61 -34.66
N ILE A 228 8.71 -3.25 -34.27
CA ILE A 228 8.07 -4.31 -35.05
C ILE A 228 7.67 -3.73 -36.41
N ARG A 229 6.90 -2.65 -36.42
CA ARG A 229 6.42 -2.00 -37.64
C ARG A 229 7.55 -1.68 -38.60
N THR A 230 8.62 -1.02 -38.14
CA THR A 230 9.72 -0.62 -39.02
C THR A 230 10.50 -1.82 -39.55
N THR A 231 10.80 -2.80 -38.70
CA THR A 231 11.56 -3.99 -39.09
C THR A 231 10.74 -4.87 -40.03
N TYR A 232 9.47 -5.07 -39.70
CA TYR A 232 8.52 -5.83 -40.51
C TYR A 232 8.31 -5.19 -41.87
N LEU A 233 7.95 -3.91 -41.93
CA LEU A 233 7.75 -3.20 -43.20
C LEU A 233 8.99 -3.28 -44.08
N LYS A 234 10.18 -3.04 -43.51
CA LYS A 234 11.44 -3.12 -44.25
C LYS A 234 11.64 -4.51 -44.87
N GLN A 235 11.52 -5.56 -44.06
CA GLN A 235 11.74 -6.94 -44.52
C GLN A 235 10.69 -7.39 -45.53
N ARG A 236 9.41 -7.08 -45.29
CA ARG A 236 8.33 -7.50 -46.20
C ARG A 236 8.33 -6.72 -47.50
N LEU A 237 8.64 -5.42 -47.48
CA LEU A 237 8.84 -4.67 -48.72
C LEU A 237 10.02 -5.21 -49.51
N GLU A 238 11.13 -5.59 -48.88
CA GLU A 238 12.29 -6.18 -49.56
C GLU A 238 11.94 -7.52 -50.22
N ILE A 239 11.29 -8.43 -49.48
CA ILE A 239 10.83 -9.73 -50.01
C ILE A 239 9.78 -9.54 -51.11
N GLY A 240 8.75 -8.74 -50.85
CA GLY A 240 7.67 -8.47 -51.79
C GLY A 240 8.17 -7.79 -53.06
N THR A 241 9.12 -6.87 -52.96
CA THR A 241 9.79 -6.25 -54.12
C THR A 241 10.49 -7.29 -54.97
N GLY A 242 11.24 -8.22 -54.37
CA GLY A 242 11.89 -9.31 -55.10
C GLY A 242 10.91 -10.23 -55.83
N VAL A 243 9.81 -10.60 -55.15
CA VAL A 243 8.75 -11.45 -55.74
C VAL A 243 8.06 -10.75 -56.90
N VAL A 244 7.68 -9.48 -56.74
CA VAL A 244 7.01 -8.70 -57.79
C VAL A 244 7.95 -8.42 -58.96
N GLN A 245 9.22 -8.08 -58.72
CA GLN A 245 10.21 -7.91 -59.80
C GLN A 245 10.40 -9.20 -60.61
N SER A 246 10.41 -10.35 -59.93
CA SER A 246 10.50 -11.65 -60.60
C SER A 246 9.26 -11.91 -61.46
N ALA A 247 8.06 -11.66 -60.93
CA ALA A 247 6.82 -11.78 -61.69
C ALA A 247 6.76 -10.83 -62.89
N ILE A 248 7.24 -9.59 -62.74
CA ILE A 248 7.36 -8.64 -63.87
C ILE A 248 8.31 -9.20 -64.93
N ALA A 249 9.47 -9.71 -64.51
CA ALA A 249 10.47 -10.23 -65.42
C ALA A 249 9.96 -11.46 -66.20
N GLU A 250 9.21 -12.33 -65.53
CA GLU A 250 8.64 -13.55 -66.09
C GLU A 250 7.48 -13.25 -67.06
N HIS A 251 6.50 -12.47 -66.62
CA HIS A 251 5.23 -12.34 -67.34
C HIS A 251 5.17 -11.14 -68.29
N VAL A 252 5.90 -10.06 -68.00
CA VAL A 252 5.79 -8.82 -68.78
C VAL A 252 6.85 -8.70 -69.87
N ASN A 253 8.04 -9.27 -69.68
CA ASN A 253 9.10 -9.20 -70.69
C ASN A 253 8.96 -10.24 -71.81
N THR A 254 8.11 -11.25 -71.62
CA THR A 254 7.68 -12.14 -72.71
C THR A 254 6.65 -11.43 -73.60
N SER A 255 6.62 -11.78 -74.88
CA SER A 255 5.89 -11.10 -75.98
C SER A 255 4.37 -10.93 -75.79
N GLY A 256 3.79 -11.43 -74.68
CA GLY A 256 2.38 -11.31 -74.31
C GLY A 256 2.07 -10.33 -73.17
N GLY A 257 3.07 -9.81 -72.44
CA GLY A 257 2.86 -8.71 -71.49
C GLY A 257 1.77 -8.96 -70.43
N ASP A 258 1.75 -10.11 -69.76
CA ASP A 258 0.65 -10.48 -68.86
C ASP A 258 0.74 -9.75 -67.51
N ILE A 259 0.19 -8.53 -67.47
CA ILE A 259 0.11 -7.72 -66.25
C ILE A 259 -0.89 -8.30 -65.23
N HIS A 260 -1.83 -9.15 -65.66
CA HIS A 260 -2.79 -9.79 -64.74
C HIS A 260 -2.06 -10.71 -63.76
N ALA A 261 -1.11 -11.50 -64.24
CA ALA A 261 -0.29 -12.36 -63.39
C ALA A 261 0.46 -11.56 -62.31
N VAL A 262 1.04 -10.40 -62.67
CA VAL A 262 1.73 -9.52 -61.72
C VAL A 262 0.76 -8.94 -60.67
N LEU A 263 -0.44 -8.51 -61.09
CA LEU A 263 -1.46 -7.98 -60.19
C LEU A 263 -1.99 -9.07 -59.24
N SER A 264 -2.20 -10.30 -59.73
CA SER A 264 -2.58 -11.46 -58.92
C SER A 264 -1.54 -11.76 -57.83
N VAL A 265 -0.24 -11.68 -58.16
CA VAL A 265 0.85 -11.86 -57.19
C VAL A 265 0.79 -10.81 -56.08
N ILE A 266 0.47 -9.56 -56.42
CA ILE A 266 0.29 -8.51 -55.40
C ILE A 266 -0.90 -8.84 -54.49
N THR A 267 -2.05 -9.23 -55.05
CA THR A 267 -3.23 -9.61 -54.25
C THR A 267 -2.92 -10.76 -53.29
N ASP A 268 -2.21 -11.79 -53.77
CA ASP A 268 -1.79 -12.92 -52.93
C ASP A 268 -0.83 -12.51 -51.81
N LEU A 269 0.13 -11.62 -52.10
CA LEU A 269 1.04 -11.07 -51.10
C LEU A 269 0.28 -10.28 -50.04
N LEU A 270 -0.67 -9.42 -50.43
CA LEU A 270 -1.49 -8.66 -49.48
C LEU A 270 -2.33 -9.55 -48.58
N ALA A 271 -2.92 -10.62 -49.13
CA ALA A 271 -3.66 -11.59 -48.35
C ALA A 271 -2.77 -12.29 -47.31
N GLN A 272 -1.53 -12.64 -47.68
CA GLN A 272 -0.54 -13.20 -46.76
C GLN A 272 -0.12 -12.20 -45.69
N GLU A 273 0.17 -10.95 -46.05
CA GLU A 273 0.52 -9.91 -45.07
C GLU A 273 -0.60 -9.69 -44.08
N ARG A 274 -1.85 -9.64 -44.54
CA ARG A 274 -3.02 -9.46 -43.67
C ARG A 274 -3.10 -10.59 -42.64
N ALA A 275 -3.03 -11.84 -43.12
CA ALA A 275 -3.07 -13.02 -42.25
C ALA A 275 -1.96 -12.97 -41.19
N PHE A 276 -0.77 -12.50 -41.56
CA PHE A 276 0.35 -12.34 -40.65
C PHE A 276 0.13 -11.23 -39.61
N ILE A 277 -0.25 -10.03 -40.06
CA ILE A 277 -0.47 -8.87 -39.19
C ILE A 277 -1.55 -9.19 -38.14
N GLU A 278 -2.62 -9.88 -38.54
CA GLU A 278 -3.67 -10.35 -37.63
C GLU A 278 -3.13 -11.38 -36.63
N ALA A 279 -2.39 -12.39 -37.10
CA ALA A 279 -1.82 -13.43 -36.24
C ALA A 279 -0.82 -12.85 -35.23
N ALA A 280 -0.01 -11.87 -35.64
CA ALA A 280 0.92 -11.13 -34.81
C ALA A 280 0.23 -10.12 -33.88
N SER A 281 -1.07 -9.87 -34.06
CA SER A 281 -1.86 -8.91 -33.29
C SER A 281 -1.21 -7.51 -33.28
N MET A 282 -0.68 -7.09 -34.45
CA MET A 282 -0.04 -5.78 -34.56
C MET A 282 -1.07 -4.67 -34.46
N GLN A 283 -0.67 -3.57 -33.81
CA GLN A 283 -1.50 -2.38 -33.71
C GLN A 283 -1.59 -1.69 -35.09
N SER A 284 -2.79 -1.24 -35.44
CA SER A 284 -3.09 -0.53 -36.70
C SER A 284 -2.81 -1.35 -37.97
N PRO A 285 -3.46 -2.52 -38.14
CA PRO A 285 -3.23 -3.41 -39.27
C PRO A 285 -3.47 -2.74 -40.63
N GLU A 286 -4.43 -1.83 -40.71
CA GLU A 286 -4.78 -1.10 -41.93
C GLU A 286 -3.60 -0.23 -42.41
N SER A 287 -2.97 0.50 -41.49
CA SER A 287 -1.84 1.39 -41.82
C SER A 287 -0.60 0.61 -42.29
N LEU A 288 -0.41 -0.62 -41.79
CA LEU A 288 0.68 -1.49 -42.21
C LEU A 288 0.42 -2.06 -43.60
N LEU A 289 -0.80 -2.54 -43.84
CA LEU A 289 -1.22 -3.04 -45.14
C LEU A 289 -1.16 -1.97 -46.21
N GLU A 290 -1.62 -0.75 -45.90
CA GLU A 290 -1.55 0.40 -46.80
C GLU A 290 -0.10 0.71 -47.18
N ALA A 291 0.82 0.75 -46.21
CA ALA A 291 2.23 1.02 -46.48
C ALA A 291 2.91 -0.08 -47.33
N VAL A 292 2.56 -1.36 -47.09
CA VAL A 292 3.07 -2.45 -47.95
C VAL A 292 2.47 -2.33 -49.35
N PHE A 293 1.17 -2.10 -49.45
CA PHE A 293 0.47 -1.98 -50.72
C PHE A 293 1.00 -0.83 -51.57
N GLU A 294 1.17 0.35 -50.98
CA GLU A 294 1.74 1.53 -51.63
C GLU A 294 3.13 1.22 -52.20
N GLY A 295 4.01 0.62 -51.39
CA GLY A 295 5.35 0.24 -51.84
C GLY A 295 5.35 -0.79 -52.99
N LEU A 296 4.45 -1.76 -52.97
CA LEU A 296 4.30 -2.74 -54.05
C LEU A 296 3.71 -2.10 -55.33
N LEU A 297 2.78 -1.16 -55.20
CA LEU A 297 2.20 -0.45 -56.34
C LEU A 297 3.19 0.50 -57.00
N GLU A 298 4.02 1.21 -56.23
CA GLU A 298 5.08 2.07 -56.77
C GLU A 298 6.03 1.29 -57.68
N LEU A 299 6.28 0.03 -57.36
CA LEU A 299 7.11 -0.87 -58.14
C LEU A 299 6.46 -1.30 -59.48
N VAL A 300 5.14 -1.51 -59.50
CA VAL A 300 4.40 -1.95 -60.70
C VAL A 300 3.96 -0.78 -61.58
N ALA A 301 3.82 0.43 -61.02
CA ALA A 301 3.35 1.61 -61.74
C ALA A 301 4.11 1.88 -63.06
N PRO A 302 5.46 1.82 -63.14
CA PRO A 302 6.18 2.01 -64.41
C PRO A 302 5.83 0.97 -65.47
N THR A 303 5.58 -0.27 -65.02
CA THR A 303 5.23 -1.40 -65.89
C THR A 303 3.81 -1.23 -66.43
N MET A 304 2.84 -0.90 -65.58
CA MET A 304 1.46 -0.59 -66.03
C MET A 304 1.44 0.58 -67.01
N GLN A 305 2.20 1.65 -66.73
CA GLN A 305 2.30 2.80 -67.66
C GLN A 305 2.88 2.39 -69.02
N ARG A 306 3.84 1.45 -69.05
CA ARG A 306 4.40 0.93 -70.29
C ARG A 306 3.36 0.15 -71.08
N VAL A 307 2.66 -0.79 -70.44
CA VAL A 307 1.61 -1.62 -71.07
C VAL A 307 0.49 -0.74 -71.64
N VAL A 308 0.04 0.27 -70.91
CA VAL A 308 -0.97 1.23 -71.40
C VAL A 308 -0.47 2.01 -72.61
N ARG A 309 0.78 2.52 -72.58
CA ARG A 309 1.35 3.26 -73.72
C ARG A 309 1.52 2.37 -74.96
N ASP A 310 1.93 1.12 -74.78
CA ASP A 310 2.12 0.19 -75.89
C ASP A 310 0.78 -0.23 -76.51
N SER A 311 -0.25 -0.44 -75.68
CA SER A 311 -1.63 -0.60 -76.16
C SER A 311 -2.08 0.62 -76.97
N GLN A 312 -1.92 1.84 -76.43
CA GLN A 312 -2.31 3.07 -77.14
C GLN A 312 -1.57 3.25 -78.48
N ARG A 313 -0.29 2.90 -78.54
CA ARG A 313 0.49 2.91 -79.78
C ARG A 313 -0.04 1.89 -80.79
N HIS A 314 -0.41 0.70 -80.32
CA HIS A 314 -1.03 -0.32 -81.16
C HIS A 314 -2.36 0.17 -81.74
N GLN A 315 -3.21 0.80 -80.91
CA GLN A 315 -4.48 1.41 -81.35
C GLN A 315 -4.28 2.51 -82.39
N GLN A 316 -3.27 3.37 -82.21
CA GLN A 316 -2.96 4.41 -83.18
C GLN A 316 -2.44 3.83 -84.51
N ALA A 317 -1.65 2.75 -84.44
CA ALA A 317 -1.14 2.06 -85.62
C ALA A 317 -2.27 1.35 -86.40
N THR A 318 -3.17 0.62 -85.73
CA THR A 318 -4.31 -0.05 -86.38
C THR A 318 -5.28 0.94 -86.98
N ALA A 319 -5.59 2.04 -86.27
CA ALA A 319 -6.46 3.10 -86.79
C ALA A 319 -5.91 3.76 -88.07
N ALA A 320 -4.58 3.90 -88.19
CA ALA A 320 -3.94 4.42 -89.39
C ALA A 320 -4.01 3.45 -90.59
N THR A 321 -4.20 2.15 -90.33
CA THR A 321 -4.16 1.10 -91.35
C THR A 321 -5.56 0.73 -91.85
N ASP A 322 -6.53 0.55 -90.94
CA ASP A 322 -7.86 0.04 -91.26
C ASP A 322 -8.98 1.08 -91.12
N GLY A 323 -8.68 2.31 -90.67
CA GLY A 323 -9.65 3.40 -90.53
C GLY A 323 -10.65 3.26 -89.39
N GLU A 324 -10.62 2.14 -88.66
CA GLU A 324 -11.45 1.87 -87.48
C GLU A 324 -10.57 1.84 -86.21
N LEU A 325 -11.01 2.56 -85.16
CA LEU A 325 -10.25 2.70 -83.92
C LEU A 325 -10.57 1.52 -83.00
N ASP A 326 -9.72 0.50 -82.97
CA ASP A 326 -9.91 -0.63 -82.06
C ASP A 326 -9.63 -0.22 -80.60
N THR A 327 -10.69 0.06 -79.84
CA THR A 327 -10.59 0.47 -78.43
C THR A 327 -10.50 -0.70 -77.45
N ALA A 328 -10.70 -1.94 -77.92
CA ALA A 328 -10.78 -3.13 -77.07
C ALA A 328 -9.58 -3.33 -76.12
N PRO A 329 -8.31 -3.24 -76.56
CA PRO A 329 -7.18 -3.58 -75.68
C PRO A 329 -7.00 -2.59 -74.51
N THR A 330 -7.29 -1.30 -74.72
CA THR A 330 -7.26 -0.32 -73.62
C THR A 330 -8.42 -0.51 -72.64
N ILE A 331 -9.62 -0.86 -73.13
CA ILE A 331 -10.77 -1.18 -72.27
C ILE A 331 -10.48 -2.40 -71.39
N ASP A 332 -9.83 -3.42 -71.93
CA ASP A 332 -9.50 -4.62 -71.19
C ASP A 332 -8.47 -4.36 -70.08
N ILE A 333 -7.49 -3.47 -70.29
CA ILE A 333 -6.57 -3.03 -69.22
C ILE A 333 -7.34 -2.31 -68.10
N TYR A 334 -8.29 -1.42 -68.42
CA TYR A 334 -9.08 -0.75 -67.38
C TYR A 334 -9.98 -1.72 -66.60
N ARG A 335 -10.58 -2.71 -67.29
CA ARG A 335 -11.34 -3.78 -66.63
C ARG A 335 -10.47 -4.58 -65.68
N LEU A 336 -9.24 -4.87 -66.09
CA LEU A 336 -8.27 -5.59 -65.28
C LEU A 336 -7.91 -4.83 -64.00
N VAL A 337 -7.62 -3.53 -64.11
CA VAL A 337 -7.31 -2.68 -62.95
C VAL A 337 -8.52 -2.58 -62.02
N THR A 338 -9.73 -2.51 -62.58
CA THR A 338 -10.97 -2.47 -61.79
C THR A 338 -11.18 -3.79 -61.05
N ALA A 339 -10.96 -4.93 -61.70
CA ALA A 339 -11.04 -6.25 -61.05
C ALA A 339 -10.01 -6.38 -59.93
N PHE A 340 -8.75 -6.03 -60.21
CA PHE A 340 -7.70 -6.00 -59.20
C PHE A 340 -8.04 -5.13 -57.99
N TYR A 341 -8.59 -3.92 -58.22
CA TYR A 341 -9.03 -3.06 -57.12
C TYR A 341 -10.16 -3.69 -56.30
N SER A 342 -11.10 -4.37 -56.94
CA SER A 342 -12.14 -5.14 -56.26
C SER A 342 -11.54 -6.26 -55.40
N ASP A 343 -10.58 -7.01 -55.94
CA ASP A 343 -9.92 -8.10 -55.21
C ASP A 343 -9.13 -7.56 -54.00
N VAL A 344 -8.45 -6.42 -54.16
CA VAL A 344 -7.75 -5.74 -53.05
C VAL A 344 -8.76 -5.27 -51.99
N LEU A 345 -9.88 -4.67 -52.40
CA LEU A 345 -10.93 -4.27 -51.46
C LEU A 345 -11.50 -5.48 -50.72
N ASP A 346 -11.76 -6.60 -51.39
CA ASP A 346 -12.20 -7.83 -50.74
C ASP A 346 -11.14 -8.35 -49.74
N VAL A 347 -9.86 -8.29 -50.10
CA VAL A 347 -8.73 -8.63 -49.21
C VAL A 347 -8.61 -7.65 -48.05
N LEU A 348 -9.11 -6.41 -48.13
CA LEU A 348 -9.14 -5.44 -47.03
C LEU A 348 -10.42 -5.54 -46.18
N ASP A 349 -11.57 -5.83 -46.78
CA ASP A 349 -12.90 -5.85 -46.13
C ASP A 349 -13.23 -7.18 -45.46
N SER A 350 -12.65 -8.30 -45.92
CA SER A 350 -12.97 -9.66 -45.46
C SER A 350 -12.74 -9.98 -43.97
N CYS A 351 -12.32 -9.04 -43.10
CA CYS A 351 -12.25 -9.26 -41.65
C CYS A 351 -12.96 -8.20 -40.80
N SER A 352 -14.29 -8.23 -40.84
CA SER A 352 -15.12 -7.99 -39.64
C SER A 352 -15.40 -9.28 -38.84
N LEU A 353 -14.74 -10.40 -39.19
CA LEU A 353 -14.90 -11.69 -38.52
C LEU A 353 -14.24 -11.68 -37.14
N SER A 354 -15.10 -11.43 -36.15
CA SER A 354 -15.08 -11.99 -34.79
C SER A 354 -13.82 -12.76 -34.40
N VAL A 355 -13.19 -12.32 -33.31
CA VAL A 355 -12.01 -12.90 -32.61
C VAL A 355 -12.19 -14.38 -32.16
N GLY A 356 -13.26 -15.06 -32.58
CA GLY A 356 -13.69 -16.38 -32.11
C GLY A 356 -12.94 -17.61 -32.62
N ASP A 357 -13.02 -17.99 -33.91
CA ASP A 357 -12.92 -19.45 -34.21
C ASP A 357 -12.12 -19.94 -35.42
N ASN A 358 -11.60 -19.11 -36.34
CA ASN A 358 -10.91 -19.63 -37.56
C ASN A 358 -9.37 -19.59 -37.52
N THR A 359 -8.77 -20.25 -36.53
CA THR A 359 -7.31 -20.46 -36.49
C THR A 359 -6.81 -21.35 -37.63
N ALA A 360 -7.61 -22.32 -38.10
CA ALA A 360 -7.21 -23.28 -39.13
C ALA A 360 -7.03 -22.65 -40.53
N GLU A 361 -7.94 -21.77 -40.96
CA GLU A 361 -7.81 -21.06 -42.24
C GLU A 361 -6.66 -20.06 -42.23
N ARG A 362 -6.41 -19.39 -41.10
CA ARG A 362 -5.27 -18.49 -40.90
C ARG A 362 -3.94 -19.23 -40.99
N SER A 363 -3.82 -20.39 -40.33
CA SER A 363 -2.65 -21.26 -40.45
C SER A 363 -2.44 -21.77 -41.88
N ALA A 364 -3.52 -22.07 -42.62
CA ALA A 364 -3.42 -22.51 -44.01
C ALA A 364 -2.91 -21.40 -44.95
N LEU A 365 -3.33 -20.13 -44.75
CA LEU A 365 -2.82 -18.99 -45.51
C LEU A 365 -1.35 -18.69 -45.19
N LEU A 366 -0.96 -18.77 -43.91
CA LEU A 366 0.44 -18.62 -43.48
C LEU A 366 1.36 -19.76 -43.94
N ALA A 367 0.79 -20.96 -44.14
CA ALA A 367 1.51 -22.14 -44.62
C ALA A 367 1.58 -22.21 -46.15
N ARG A 368 0.89 -21.33 -46.89
CA ARG A 368 1.03 -21.28 -48.35
C ARG A 368 2.49 -20.92 -48.65
N PRO A 369 3.23 -21.77 -49.40
CA PRO A 369 4.54 -21.40 -49.85
C PRO A 369 4.39 -20.12 -50.69
N ILE A 370 5.18 -19.10 -50.37
CA ILE A 370 5.41 -18.00 -51.31
C ILE A 370 5.79 -18.68 -52.62
N PRO A 371 5.15 -18.32 -53.76
CA PRO A 371 5.49 -18.90 -55.04
C PRO A 371 7.00 -18.72 -55.25
N LYS A 372 7.74 -19.81 -55.04
CA LYS A 372 9.14 -19.87 -55.40
C LYS A 372 9.10 -19.71 -56.91
N SER A 373 9.77 -18.68 -57.41
CA SER A 373 10.08 -18.51 -58.83
C SER A 373 10.13 -19.88 -59.51
N LEU A 374 9.23 -20.12 -60.45
CA LEU A 374 9.47 -21.11 -61.48
C LEU A 374 10.59 -20.62 -62.40
#